data_AF-A0A417C4B5-F1
#
_entry.id   AF-A0A417C4B5-F1
#
_cell.length_a   1.000
_cell.length_b   1.000
_cell.length_c   1.000
_cell.angle_alpha   90.00
_cell.angle_beta   90.00
_cell.angle_gamma   90.00
#
_symmetry.space_group_name_H-M   'P 1'
#
loop_
_entity.id
_entity.type
_entity.pdbx_description
1 polymer ?
#
loop_
_entity_poly.entity_id
_entity_poly.type
_entity_poly.pdbx_seq_one_letter_code
_entity_poly.pdbx_strand_id
1 'polypeptide(L)'
;MNSTERMILGNDCIYSGDPEETGLNRNVLIVGGTGSGKTKSYVEPELMEALRVENPNNKCVILTKRDIPDRYIPLFEAAGFTVYDLDLSDSEKGNCCYDPLAYVKSEEDISDLAHAIVMANERKEHSNADPFWDESSEQLLGAEIGATLMTKNKPTFADVLNLHFSLKIQESGCGITTSLDSLFKTIEKAAPDCYAAVCWKTFREAAAKTAKSIYVSMNPTLRAFTTSIRNNMRNKPPVDFDKFASEKSILFITTSPVKKALHGLANIFVSQAISELFTIADESAAGALEIPTDIIFDDFATGAKVSDMPEKLSICRAKGIAFSGILLQSESQLKRMYGEYEAIEIIDQCDSYVFFGGNNYETAKALSLKMNVPLDEILYLPVGRTIVFRRGQKPVFSTRYDIFHDEFYQRITQSHTGQKDDQWSKDR
;
A
#
# COMPACT_ATOMS: atom_id res chain seq x y z
N MET A 1 -6.58 12.66 20.16
CA MET A 1 -7.03 14.07 19.96
C MET A 1 -7.44 14.21 18.50
N ASN A 2 -8.48 14.98 18.17
CA ASN A 2 -8.88 15.12 16.77
C ASN A 2 -7.81 15.86 15.96
N SER A 3 -7.65 15.46 14.70
CA SER A 3 -6.76 16.11 13.74
C SER A 3 -7.07 17.59 13.63
N THR A 4 -6.04 18.43 13.65
CA THR A 4 -6.17 19.87 13.37
C THR A 4 -5.78 20.23 11.94
N GLU A 5 -5.54 19.23 11.09
CA GLU A 5 -5.14 19.44 9.70
C GLU A 5 -6.28 20.02 8.84
N ARG A 6 -5.91 20.79 7.83
CA ARG A 6 -6.86 21.28 6.82
C ARG A 6 -6.80 20.40 5.59
N MET A 7 -7.96 20.14 4.99
CA MET A 7 -8.07 19.47 3.70
C MET A 7 -7.97 20.50 2.57
N ILE A 8 -6.88 20.46 1.81
CA ILE A 8 -6.59 21.40 0.73
C ILE A 8 -7.00 20.79 -0.62
N LEU A 9 -8.17 21.17 -1.14
CA LEU A 9 -8.68 20.67 -2.44
C LEU A 9 -8.42 21.66 -3.61
N GLY A 10 -7.96 22.87 -3.30
CA GLY A 10 -7.67 23.96 -4.23
C GLY A 10 -7.50 25.28 -3.48
N ASN A 11 -7.09 26.36 -4.15
CA ASN A 11 -6.88 27.67 -3.49
C ASN A 11 -8.15 28.20 -2.79
N ASP A 12 -9.31 28.02 -3.41
CA ASP A 12 -10.60 28.52 -2.90
C ASP A 12 -11.39 27.43 -2.15
N CYS A 13 -10.78 26.26 -1.96
CA CYS A 13 -11.42 25.04 -1.47
C CYS A 13 -10.58 24.41 -0.34
N ILE A 14 -10.41 25.15 0.75
CA ILE A 14 -9.72 24.69 1.96
C ILE A 14 -10.76 24.47 3.06
N TYR A 15 -10.80 23.25 3.60
CA TYR A 15 -11.79 22.83 4.59
C TYR A 15 -11.12 22.29 5.85
N SER A 16 -11.86 22.21 6.95
CA SER A 16 -11.42 21.42 8.11
C SER A 16 -11.26 19.96 7.72
N GLY A 17 -10.18 19.33 8.18
CA GLY A 17 -9.95 17.89 8.06
C GLY A 17 -10.66 17.07 9.13
N ASP A 18 -11.30 17.71 10.12
CA ASP A 18 -11.99 17.02 11.21
C ASP A 18 -13.37 16.46 10.75
N PRO A 19 -13.56 15.12 10.74
CA PRO A 19 -14.84 14.50 10.42
C PRO A 19 -15.96 14.86 11.40
N GLU A 20 -15.66 15.18 12.66
CA GLU A 20 -16.67 15.55 13.65
C GLU A 20 -17.22 16.96 13.40
N GLU A 21 -16.38 17.88 12.92
CA GLU A 21 -16.80 19.22 12.52
C GLU A 21 -17.58 19.20 11.20
N THR A 22 -17.10 18.42 10.23
CA THR A 22 -17.62 18.48 8.85
C THR A 22 -18.75 17.50 8.57
N GLY A 23 -18.87 16.42 9.35
CA GLY A 23 -19.77 15.30 9.07
C GLY A 23 -19.36 14.46 7.85
N LEU A 24 -18.23 14.76 7.21
CA LEU A 24 -17.73 14.09 6.02
C LEU A 24 -16.57 13.14 6.35
N ASN A 25 -16.38 12.12 5.53
CA ASN A 25 -15.17 11.32 5.58
C ASN A 25 -13.97 12.09 4.99
N ARG A 26 -12.75 11.65 5.31
CA ARG A 26 -11.53 12.25 4.77
C ARG A 26 -11.08 11.62 3.45
N ASN A 27 -11.89 10.76 2.83
CA ASN A 27 -11.50 10.09 1.59
C ASN A 27 -11.56 11.08 0.42
N VAL A 28 -10.46 11.18 -0.35
CA VAL A 28 -10.36 12.11 -1.48
C VAL A 28 -9.90 11.37 -2.73
N LEU A 29 -10.67 11.52 -3.80
CA LEU A 29 -10.32 11.05 -5.14
C LEU A 29 -9.84 12.23 -6.00
N ILE A 30 -8.65 12.12 -6.57
CA ILE A 30 -8.06 13.16 -7.42
C ILE A 30 -7.84 12.60 -8.81
N VAL A 31 -8.49 13.19 -9.81
CA VAL A 31 -8.43 12.74 -11.20
C VAL A 31 -7.82 13.82 -12.09
N GLY A 32 -6.78 13.49 -12.84
CA GLY A 32 -6.32 14.35 -13.92
C GLY A 32 -5.09 13.83 -14.64
N GLY A 33 -4.91 14.23 -15.89
CA GLY A 33 -3.88 13.66 -16.77
C GLY A 33 -2.44 13.77 -16.27
N THR A 34 -1.52 13.04 -16.91
CA THR A 34 -0.08 13.17 -16.62
C THR A 34 0.38 14.61 -16.80
N GLY A 35 1.18 15.11 -15.86
CA GLY A 35 1.66 16.51 -15.87
C GLY A 35 0.62 17.54 -15.42
N SER A 36 -0.57 17.12 -14.95
CA SER A 36 -1.56 18.05 -14.39
C SER A 36 -1.20 18.62 -13.02
N GLY A 37 -0.06 18.26 -12.43
CA GLY A 37 0.41 18.83 -11.16
C GLY A 37 -0.30 18.32 -9.91
N LYS A 38 -0.98 17.15 -9.97
CA LYS A 38 -1.64 16.53 -8.80
C LYS A 38 -0.71 16.42 -7.59
N THR A 39 0.48 15.85 -7.78
CA THR A 39 1.49 15.68 -6.74
C THR A 39 1.85 17.00 -6.04
N LYS A 40 2.17 18.03 -6.84
CA LYS A 40 2.58 19.35 -6.34
C LYS A 40 1.45 20.14 -5.67
N SER A 41 0.22 19.95 -6.13
CA SER A 41 -0.93 20.76 -5.70
C SER A 41 -1.83 20.03 -4.69
N TYR A 42 -1.56 18.77 -4.38
CA TYR A 42 -2.34 17.97 -3.44
C TYR A 42 -1.48 17.17 -2.46
N VAL A 43 -0.61 16.27 -2.95
CA VAL A 43 0.22 15.41 -2.09
C VAL A 43 1.20 16.23 -1.25
N GLU A 44 1.96 17.13 -1.87
CA GLU A 44 2.91 17.97 -1.13
C GLU A 44 2.22 18.91 -0.10
N PRO A 45 1.07 19.54 -0.42
CA PRO A 45 0.27 20.26 0.57
C PRO A 45 -0.18 19.40 1.75
N GLU A 46 -0.67 18.17 1.53
CA GLU A 46 -1.05 17.24 2.60
C GLU A 46 0.14 16.92 3.53
N LEU A 47 1.34 16.73 2.98
CA LEU A 47 2.55 16.54 3.78
C LEU A 47 2.92 17.81 4.57
N MET A 48 2.73 18.99 3.99
CA MET A 48 3.02 20.25 4.65
C MET A 48 2.02 20.59 5.75
N GLU A 49 0.75 20.21 5.61
CA GLU A 49 -0.23 20.38 6.69
C GLU A 49 0.14 19.54 7.91
N ALA A 50 0.61 18.30 7.72
CA ALA A 50 1.12 17.47 8.83
C ALA A 50 2.31 18.11 9.56
N LEU A 51 3.19 18.81 8.83
CA LEU A 51 4.30 19.55 9.44
C LEU A 51 3.87 20.86 10.13
N ARG A 52 2.71 21.42 9.73
CA ARG A 52 2.24 22.75 10.16
C ARG A 52 1.54 22.71 11.51
N VAL A 53 0.86 21.61 11.82
CA VAL A 53 -0.06 21.52 12.97
C VAL A 53 0.58 20.82 14.17
N GLU A 54 0.01 21.07 15.36
CA GLU A 54 0.47 20.44 16.60
C GLU A 54 0.01 18.98 16.72
N ASN A 55 -1.20 18.68 16.25
CA ASN A 55 -1.80 17.33 16.25
C ASN A 55 -2.00 16.82 14.81
N PRO A 56 -0.92 16.34 14.16
CA PRO A 56 -0.99 15.83 12.80
C PRO A 56 -1.57 14.41 12.76
N ASN A 57 -2.06 14.03 11.58
CA ASN A 57 -2.34 12.64 11.25
C ASN A 57 -1.03 11.95 10.85
N ASN A 58 -0.94 10.65 11.13
CA ASN A 58 0.11 9.82 10.57
C ASN A 58 -0.12 9.66 9.08
N LYS A 59 0.96 9.58 8.29
CA LYS A 59 0.87 9.51 6.83
C LYS A 59 1.50 8.22 6.31
N CYS A 60 0.77 7.51 5.44
CA CYS A 60 1.30 6.40 4.65
C CYS A 60 1.25 6.79 3.18
N VAL A 61 2.42 7.01 2.57
CA VAL A 61 2.55 7.65 1.25
C VAL A 61 3.18 6.67 0.27
N ILE A 62 2.37 6.18 -0.67
CA ILE A 62 2.76 5.25 -1.72
C ILE A 62 3.13 6.05 -2.97
N LEU A 63 4.36 5.84 -3.44
CA LEU A 63 5.01 6.62 -4.48
C LEU A 63 5.69 5.73 -5.52
N THR A 64 5.79 6.21 -6.75
CA THR A 64 6.55 5.53 -7.82
C THR A 64 7.97 6.07 -7.99
N LYS A 65 8.32 7.14 -7.26
CA LYS A 65 9.57 7.88 -7.36
C LYS A 65 10.01 8.36 -5.99
N ARG A 66 11.32 8.51 -5.81
CA ARG A 66 11.95 8.95 -4.56
C ARG A 66 12.04 10.47 -4.37
N ASP A 67 11.63 11.27 -5.35
CA ASP A 67 11.81 12.73 -5.29
C ASP A 67 11.08 13.40 -4.12
N ILE A 68 9.99 12.81 -3.64
CA ILE A 68 9.30 13.24 -2.42
C ILE A 68 10.06 12.76 -1.17
N PRO A 69 10.33 11.46 -0.96
CA PRO A 69 11.07 10.97 0.19
C PRO A 69 12.38 11.74 0.41
N ASP A 70 13.18 11.88 -0.64
CA ASP A 70 14.50 12.52 -0.56
C ASP A 70 14.42 14.02 -0.17
N ARG A 71 13.27 14.68 -0.40
CA ARG A 71 13.02 16.08 -0.01
C ARG A 71 12.36 16.22 1.36
N TYR A 72 11.45 15.30 1.71
CA TYR A 72 10.57 15.46 2.88
C TYR A 72 11.06 14.70 4.11
N ILE A 73 11.80 13.60 3.96
CA ILE A 73 12.35 12.84 5.11
C ILE A 73 13.10 13.77 6.10
N PRO A 74 14.06 14.62 5.67
CA PRO A 74 14.77 15.50 6.60
C PRO A 74 13.84 16.49 7.32
N LEU A 75 12.76 16.93 6.66
CA LEU A 75 11.80 17.87 7.25
C LEU A 75 10.99 17.20 8.36
N PHE A 76 10.53 15.97 8.13
CA PHE A 76 9.78 15.18 9.10
C PHE A 76 10.65 14.76 10.28
N GLU A 77 11.91 14.35 10.03
CA GLU A 77 12.88 14.06 11.09
C GLU A 77 13.15 15.30 11.96
N ALA A 78 13.36 16.47 11.35
CA ALA A 78 13.55 17.73 12.07
C ALA A 78 12.31 18.17 12.87
N ALA A 79 11.11 17.83 12.39
CA ALA A 79 9.85 18.03 13.10
C ALA A 79 9.58 16.95 14.17
N GLY A 80 10.49 16.00 14.36
CA GLY A 80 10.42 14.96 15.38
C GLY A 80 9.47 13.80 15.06
N PHE A 81 9.12 13.58 13.79
CA PHE A 81 8.36 12.41 13.38
C PHE A 81 9.23 11.16 13.36
N THR A 82 8.63 10.01 13.67
CA THR A 82 9.22 8.72 13.39
C THR A 82 9.05 8.43 11.89
N VAL A 83 10.16 8.43 11.15
CA VAL A 83 10.16 8.29 9.68
C VAL A 83 10.53 6.88 9.27
N TYR A 84 9.65 6.23 8.50
CA TYR A 84 9.90 4.95 7.84
C TYR A 84 10.03 5.18 6.34
N ASP A 85 11.15 4.75 5.75
CA ASP A 85 11.42 4.78 4.30
C ASP A 85 11.59 3.35 3.80
N LEU A 86 10.53 2.81 3.21
CA LEU A 86 10.51 1.50 2.58
C LEU A 86 10.67 1.66 1.07
N ASP A 87 11.86 1.30 0.55
CA ASP A 87 12.11 1.29 -0.88
C ASP A 87 12.07 -0.12 -1.45
N LEU A 88 10.98 -0.45 -2.13
CA LEU A 88 10.85 -1.72 -2.84
C LEU A 88 11.54 -1.67 -4.20
N SER A 89 11.72 -0.48 -4.78
CA SER A 89 12.34 -0.28 -6.10
C SER A 89 13.86 -0.52 -6.09
N ASP A 90 14.50 -0.16 -4.97
CA ASP A 90 15.90 -0.26 -4.65
C ASP A 90 16.06 -0.59 -3.16
N SER A 91 16.10 -1.88 -2.83
CA SER A 91 16.03 -2.34 -1.45
C SER A 91 17.23 -1.96 -0.58
N GLU A 92 18.34 -1.53 -1.19
CA GLU A 92 19.48 -1.00 -0.42
C GLU A 92 19.19 0.39 0.16
N LYS A 93 18.34 1.17 -0.52
CA LYS A 93 17.81 2.44 -0.02
C LYS A 93 16.72 2.20 1.02
N GLY A 94 16.41 3.24 1.80
CA GLY A 94 15.47 3.15 2.90
C GLY A 94 16.06 2.64 4.21
N ASN A 95 15.38 2.98 5.31
CA ASN A 95 15.82 2.69 6.67
C ASN A 95 15.14 1.45 7.28
N CYS A 96 14.07 0.95 6.65
CA CYS A 96 13.37 -0.27 7.05
C CYS A 96 13.27 -1.26 5.87
N CYS A 97 12.78 -2.46 6.14
CA CYS A 97 12.50 -3.46 5.11
C CYS A 97 11.09 -4.04 5.24
N TYR A 98 10.67 -4.75 4.20
CA TYR A 98 9.46 -5.55 4.25
C TYR A 98 9.81 -7.02 4.46
N ASP A 99 9.45 -7.56 5.63
CA ASP A 99 9.41 -9.01 5.90
C ASP A 99 7.95 -9.43 6.14
N PRO A 100 7.31 -10.18 5.21
CA PRO A 100 5.93 -10.59 5.36
C PRO A 100 5.65 -11.41 6.63
N LEU A 101 6.64 -12.15 7.15
CA LEU A 101 6.46 -12.92 8.39
C LEU A 101 6.36 -12.05 9.65
N ALA A 102 6.84 -10.80 9.60
CA ALA A 102 6.83 -9.92 10.76
C ALA A 102 5.41 -9.60 11.25
N TYR A 103 4.41 -9.76 10.38
CA TYR A 103 3.00 -9.42 10.64
C TYR A 103 2.10 -10.67 10.70
N VAL A 104 2.66 -11.87 10.85
CA VAL A 104 1.90 -13.13 10.96
C VAL A 104 1.75 -13.49 12.44
N LYS A 105 0.52 -13.46 12.96
CA LYS A 105 0.23 -13.67 14.40
C LYS A 105 -0.65 -14.92 14.64
N SER A 106 -1.36 -15.39 13.62
CA SER A 106 -2.33 -16.48 13.70
C SER A 106 -2.20 -17.49 12.55
N GLU A 107 -2.90 -18.62 12.63
CA GLU A 107 -2.99 -19.58 11.51
C GLU A 107 -3.76 -19.02 10.31
N GLU A 108 -4.72 -18.12 10.55
CA GLU A 108 -5.46 -17.38 9.52
C GLU A 108 -4.50 -16.48 8.72
N ASP A 109 -3.62 -15.75 9.41
CA ASP A 109 -2.59 -14.91 8.76
C ASP A 109 -1.61 -15.74 7.90
N ILE A 110 -1.30 -16.98 8.31
CA ILE A 110 -0.47 -17.89 7.50
C ILE A 110 -1.17 -18.19 6.18
N SER A 111 -2.46 -18.52 6.25
CA SER A 111 -3.29 -18.84 5.08
C SER A 111 -3.41 -17.64 4.16
N ASP A 112 -3.71 -16.47 4.71
CA ASP A 112 -3.89 -15.23 3.96
C ASP A 112 -2.59 -14.79 3.30
N LEU A 113 -1.45 -14.90 4.01
CA LEU A 113 -0.15 -14.60 3.44
C LEU A 113 0.22 -15.57 2.31
N ALA A 114 -0.05 -16.87 2.48
CA ALA A 114 0.19 -17.86 1.45
C ALA A 114 -0.62 -17.56 0.18
N HIS A 115 -1.93 -17.31 0.33
CA HIS A 115 -2.81 -16.91 -0.76
C HIS A 115 -2.33 -15.63 -1.44
N ALA A 116 -2.04 -14.56 -0.67
CA ALA A 116 -1.58 -13.29 -1.20
C ALA A 116 -0.28 -13.41 -2.01
N ILE A 117 0.67 -14.22 -1.54
CA ILE A 117 1.91 -14.48 -2.29
C ILE A 117 1.65 -15.32 -3.53
N VAL A 118 0.83 -16.38 -3.48
CA VAL A 118 0.55 -17.22 -4.64
C VAL A 118 -0.18 -16.43 -5.73
N MET A 119 -1.10 -15.55 -5.34
CA MET A 119 -1.92 -14.74 -6.24
C MET A 119 -1.28 -13.42 -6.69
N ALA A 120 -0.13 -13.02 -6.13
CA ALA A 120 0.54 -11.76 -6.47
C ALA A 120 1.00 -11.63 -7.95
N ASN A 121 0.93 -12.72 -8.72
CA ASN A 121 1.27 -12.69 -10.15
C ASN A 121 0.06 -12.26 -10.99
N GLU A 122 0.10 -11.03 -11.53
CA GLU A 122 -0.94 -10.45 -12.40
C GLU A 122 -1.42 -11.37 -13.54
N ARG A 123 -0.58 -12.30 -14.01
CA ARG A 123 -0.99 -13.25 -15.06
C ARG A 123 -2.12 -14.18 -14.61
N LYS A 124 -2.32 -14.34 -13.30
CA LYS A 124 -3.37 -15.19 -12.73
C LYS A 124 -4.74 -14.53 -12.73
N GLU A 125 -4.84 -13.19 -12.64
CA GLU A 125 -6.13 -12.46 -12.66
C GLU A 125 -6.96 -12.70 -13.93
N HIS A 126 -6.33 -13.10 -15.03
CA HIS A 126 -7.00 -13.41 -16.30
C HIS A 126 -6.71 -14.83 -16.79
N SER A 127 -6.25 -15.70 -15.90
CA SER A 127 -5.94 -17.09 -16.23
C SER A 127 -7.20 -17.94 -16.16
N ASN A 128 -7.41 -18.79 -17.17
CA ASN A 128 -8.39 -19.88 -17.13
C ASN A 128 -7.76 -21.19 -16.62
N ALA A 129 -6.59 -21.11 -15.98
CA ALA A 129 -5.95 -22.27 -15.37
C ALA A 129 -6.81 -22.79 -14.22
N ASP A 130 -6.71 -24.10 -13.97
CA ASP A 130 -7.44 -24.77 -12.90
C ASP A 130 -7.04 -24.19 -11.53
N PRO A 131 -8.00 -23.67 -10.72
CA PRO A 131 -7.74 -23.16 -9.37
C PRO A 131 -7.00 -24.14 -8.47
N PHE A 132 -7.13 -25.44 -8.73
CA PHE A 132 -6.41 -26.51 -8.02
C PHE A 132 -4.91 -26.24 -7.88
N TRP A 133 -4.26 -25.66 -8.89
CA TRP A 133 -2.81 -25.40 -8.86
C TRP A 133 -2.45 -24.28 -7.89
N ASP A 134 -3.30 -23.27 -7.77
CA ASP A 134 -3.11 -22.14 -6.88
C ASP A 134 -3.39 -22.56 -5.44
N GLU A 135 -4.54 -23.21 -5.19
CA GLU A 135 -4.89 -23.76 -3.88
C GLU A 135 -3.82 -24.76 -3.37
N SER A 136 -3.34 -25.66 -4.22
CA SER A 136 -2.28 -26.60 -3.83
C SER A 136 -0.94 -25.92 -3.55
N SER A 137 -0.65 -24.82 -4.26
CA SER A 137 0.55 -24.00 -4.01
C SER A 137 0.46 -23.28 -2.67
N GLU A 138 -0.73 -22.81 -2.30
CA GLU A 138 -1.01 -22.18 -1.02
C GLU A 138 -0.82 -23.16 0.14
N GLN A 139 -1.30 -24.41 -0.01
CA GLN A 139 -1.06 -25.46 0.99
C GLN A 139 0.43 -25.72 1.21
N LEU A 140 1.22 -25.82 0.14
CA LEU A 140 2.67 -26.01 0.27
C LEU A 140 3.32 -24.80 0.97
N LEU A 141 3.00 -23.58 0.54
CA LEU A 141 3.57 -22.37 1.13
C LEU A 141 3.17 -22.18 2.60
N GLY A 142 1.89 -22.41 2.91
CA GLY A 142 1.35 -22.34 4.26
C GLY A 142 2.02 -23.34 5.21
N ALA A 143 2.27 -24.56 4.72
CA ALA A 143 3.05 -25.56 5.46
C ALA A 143 4.48 -25.07 5.74
N GLU A 144 5.15 -24.47 4.76
CA GLU A 144 6.52 -23.96 4.88
C GLU A 144 6.61 -22.72 5.80
N ILE A 145 5.63 -21.82 5.74
CA ILE A 145 5.49 -20.66 6.64
C ILE A 145 5.31 -21.17 8.07
N GLY A 146 4.30 -22.01 8.32
CA GLY A 146 4.01 -22.53 9.65
C GLY A 146 5.17 -23.34 10.23
N ALA A 147 5.81 -24.19 9.42
CA ALA A 147 7.01 -24.93 9.85
C ALA A 147 8.16 -24.00 10.25
N THR A 148 8.35 -22.90 9.52
CA THR A 148 9.41 -21.92 9.82
C THR A 148 9.12 -21.19 11.13
N LEU A 149 7.88 -20.76 11.35
CA LEU A 149 7.45 -20.12 12.60
C LEU A 149 7.61 -21.04 13.82
N MET A 150 7.35 -22.35 13.66
CA MET A 150 7.46 -23.33 14.76
C MET A 150 8.90 -23.74 15.09
N THR A 151 9.84 -23.62 14.15
CA THR A 151 11.18 -24.24 14.27
C THR A 151 12.33 -23.24 14.39
N LYS A 152 12.07 -21.95 14.16
CA LYS A 152 13.06 -20.87 14.25
C LYS A 152 12.67 -19.88 15.33
N ASN A 153 13.67 -19.36 16.05
CA ASN A 153 13.46 -18.38 17.12
C ASN A 153 13.20 -16.95 16.59
N LYS A 154 13.85 -16.58 15.48
CA LYS A 154 13.66 -15.30 14.79
C LYS A 154 13.44 -15.57 13.30
N PRO A 155 12.27 -16.13 12.94
CA PRO A 155 11.98 -16.49 11.56
C PRO A 155 11.86 -15.25 10.69
N THR A 156 12.40 -15.33 9.48
CA THR A 156 12.19 -14.32 8.41
C THR A 156 11.60 -14.99 7.19
N PHE A 157 10.93 -14.25 6.31
CA PHE A 157 10.44 -14.85 5.07
C PHE A 157 11.58 -15.39 4.19
N ALA A 158 12.81 -14.89 4.36
CA ALA A 158 14.00 -15.48 3.75
C ALA A 158 14.28 -16.92 4.22
N ASP A 159 13.88 -17.31 5.43
CA ASP A 159 13.98 -18.69 5.92
C ASP A 159 12.93 -19.61 5.28
N VAL A 160 11.71 -19.12 5.06
CA VAL A 160 10.66 -19.82 4.30
C VAL A 160 11.12 -20.08 2.88
N LEU A 161 11.69 -19.07 2.22
CA LEU A 161 12.26 -19.21 0.88
C LEU A 161 13.40 -20.24 0.86
N ASN A 162 14.29 -20.23 1.86
CA ASN A 162 15.35 -21.23 1.96
C ASN A 162 14.79 -22.65 2.14
N LEU A 163 13.73 -22.81 2.94
CA LEU A 163 13.04 -24.07 3.12
C LEU A 163 12.45 -24.56 1.79
N HIS A 164 11.71 -23.69 1.10
CA HIS A 164 11.12 -23.96 -0.21
C HIS A 164 12.16 -24.40 -1.25
N PHE A 165 13.20 -23.61 -1.47
CA PHE A 165 14.23 -23.95 -2.46
C PHE A 165 15.10 -25.16 -2.07
N SER A 166 15.05 -25.61 -0.80
CA SER A 166 15.72 -26.83 -0.35
C SER A 166 14.87 -28.10 -0.54
N LEU A 167 13.58 -27.94 -0.89
CA LEU A 167 12.66 -29.04 -1.11
C LEU A 167 13.08 -29.90 -2.31
N LYS A 168 13.35 -31.17 -2.06
CA LYS A 168 13.65 -32.19 -3.08
C LYS A 168 12.55 -33.23 -3.04
N ILE A 169 11.85 -33.43 -4.16
CA ILE A 169 10.73 -34.37 -4.28
C ILE A 169 11.19 -35.60 -5.06
N GLN A 170 11.11 -36.76 -4.42
CA GLN A 170 11.41 -38.07 -5.00
C GLN A 170 10.14 -38.94 -5.05
N GLU A 171 10.09 -39.83 -6.02
CA GLU A 171 8.99 -40.77 -6.17
C GLU A 171 9.23 -41.98 -5.26
N SER A 172 8.20 -42.37 -4.50
CA SER A 172 8.29 -43.49 -3.57
C SER A 172 7.01 -44.32 -3.64
N GLY A 173 7.02 -45.35 -4.49
CA GLY A 173 5.90 -46.28 -4.64
C GLY A 173 4.62 -45.54 -5.06
N CYS A 174 3.62 -45.50 -4.17
CA CYS A 174 2.34 -44.83 -4.38
C CYS A 174 2.28 -43.36 -3.92
N GLY A 175 3.38 -42.77 -3.43
CA GLY A 175 3.41 -41.39 -2.96
C GLY A 175 4.76 -40.70 -3.21
N ILE A 176 5.02 -39.64 -2.43
CA ILE A 176 6.27 -38.88 -2.47
C ILE A 176 7.07 -39.02 -1.18
N THR A 177 8.39 -38.99 -1.35
CA THR A 177 9.36 -38.73 -0.27
C THR A 177 10.05 -37.41 -0.52
N THR A 178 10.28 -36.64 0.54
CA THR A 178 10.86 -35.30 0.42
C THR A 178 12.03 -35.06 1.37
N SER A 179 12.85 -34.07 1.06
CA SER A 179 13.91 -33.59 1.97
C SER A 179 13.37 -32.99 3.28
N LEU A 180 12.08 -32.64 3.34
CA LEU A 180 11.45 -32.02 4.52
C LEU A 180 10.67 -33.01 5.38
N ASP A 181 10.57 -34.28 4.98
CA ASP A 181 9.77 -35.30 5.70
C ASP A 181 10.20 -35.47 7.16
N SER A 182 11.51 -35.36 7.46
CA SER A 182 12.02 -35.47 8.84
C SER A 182 11.64 -34.27 9.70
N LEU A 183 11.62 -33.07 9.12
CA LEU A 183 11.20 -31.84 9.77
C LEU A 183 9.72 -31.94 10.14
N PHE A 184 8.86 -32.26 9.18
CA PHE A 184 7.43 -32.35 9.41
C PHE A 184 7.04 -33.53 10.32
N LYS A 185 7.76 -34.66 10.29
CA LYS A 185 7.59 -35.72 11.30
C LYS A 185 7.89 -35.24 12.73
N THR A 186 8.80 -34.30 12.89
CA THR A 186 9.12 -33.72 14.21
C THR A 186 8.02 -32.76 14.65
N ILE A 187 7.53 -31.93 13.72
CA ILE A 187 6.39 -31.03 13.94
C ILE A 187 5.14 -31.85 14.30
N GLU A 188 4.79 -32.87 13.53
CA GLU A 188 3.64 -33.76 13.79
C GLU A 188 3.73 -34.48 15.15
N LYS A 189 4.94 -34.81 15.62
CA LYS A 189 5.12 -35.41 16.95
C LYS A 189 4.90 -34.40 18.08
N ALA A 190 5.24 -33.14 17.85
CA ALA A 190 5.07 -32.08 18.84
C ALA A 190 3.64 -31.53 18.85
N ALA A 191 3.04 -31.33 17.67
CA ALA A 191 1.70 -30.83 17.46
C ALA A 191 1.07 -31.53 16.22
N PRO A 192 0.30 -32.61 16.39
CA PRO A 192 -0.22 -33.44 15.29
C PRO A 192 -1.18 -32.72 14.33
N ASP A 193 -1.93 -31.76 14.86
CA ASP A 193 -3.07 -31.10 14.21
C ASP A 193 -2.83 -29.60 13.97
N CYS A 194 -1.59 -29.12 14.12
CA CYS A 194 -1.26 -27.73 13.77
C CYS A 194 -1.41 -27.50 12.26
N TYR A 195 -1.73 -26.27 11.86
CA TYR A 195 -1.91 -25.88 10.46
C TYR A 195 -0.79 -26.39 9.54
N ALA A 196 0.47 -26.20 9.94
CA ALA A 196 1.63 -26.62 9.15
C ALA A 196 1.63 -28.13 8.82
N ALA A 197 1.25 -28.98 9.78
CA ALA A 197 1.19 -30.42 9.60
C ALA A 197 0.01 -30.85 8.72
N VAL A 198 -1.15 -30.19 8.86
CA VAL A 198 -2.34 -30.47 8.05
C VAL A 198 -2.06 -30.14 6.58
N CYS A 199 -1.57 -28.93 6.29
CA CYS A 199 -1.24 -28.50 4.93
C CYS A 199 -0.17 -29.40 4.29
N TRP A 200 0.83 -29.81 5.07
CA TRP A 200 1.88 -30.72 4.60
C TRP A 200 1.37 -32.12 4.26
N LYS A 201 0.46 -32.68 5.08
CA LYS A 201 -0.16 -33.98 4.80
C LYS A 201 -0.91 -33.94 3.46
N THR A 202 -1.70 -32.90 3.23
CA THR A 202 -2.42 -32.69 1.96
C THR A 202 -1.47 -32.65 0.76
N PHE A 203 -0.37 -31.89 0.85
CA PHE A 203 0.64 -31.86 -0.20
C PHE A 203 1.29 -33.23 -0.47
N ARG A 204 1.53 -34.02 0.59
CA ARG A 204 2.14 -35.36 0.49
C ARG A 204 1.27 -36.42 -0.15
N GLU A 205 -0.05 -36.22 -0.21
CA GLU A 205 -0.96 -37.11 -0.92
C GLU A 205 -0.87 -36.97 -2.44
N ALA A 206 -0.28 -35.87 -2.95
CA ALA A 206 -0.11 -35.66 -4.38
C ALA A 206 0.86 -36.67 -4.99
N ALA A 207 0.52 -37.18 -6.18
CA ALA A 207 1.43 -38.00 -6.97
C ALA A 207 2.70 -37.22 -7.34
N ALA A 208 3.83 -37.92 -7.54
CA ALA A 208 5.14 -37.29 -7.72
C ALA A 208 5.21 -36.26 -8.86
N LYS A 209 4.49 -36.47 -9.97
CA LYS A 209 4.41 -35.48 -11.06
C LYS A 209 3.61 -34.24 -10.64
N THR A 210 2.49 -34.42 -9.97
CA THR A 210 1.63 -33.34 -9.48
C THR A 210 2.35 -32.50 -8.44
N ALA A 211 3.00 -33.12 -7.45
CA ALA A 211 3.79 -32.44 -6.43
C ALA A 211 4.91 -31.57 -7.04
N LYS A 212 5.60 -32.08 -8.07
CA LYS A 212 6.60 -31.30 -8.81
C LYS A 212 5.99 -30.12 -9.56
N SER A 213 4.81 -30.28 -10.16
CA SER A 213 4.11 -29.18 -10.83
C SER A 213 3.71 -28.08 -9.85
N ILE A 214 3.17 -28.44 -8.67
CA ILE A 214 2.81 -27.51 -7.59
C ILE A 214 4.05 -26.72 -7.12
N TYR A 215 5.16 -27.41 -6.89
CA TYR A 215 6.43 -26.73 -6.53
C TYR A 215 6.90 -25.75 -7.61
N VAL A 216 6.81 -26.15 -8.89
CA VAL A 216 7.28 -25.32 -10.01
C VAL A 216 6.37 -24.12 -10.29
N SER A 217 5.06 -24.21 -10.06
CA SER A 217 4.10 -23.12 -10.31
C SER A 217 4.32 -21.91 -9.41
N MET A 218 4.87 -22.09 -8.21
CA MET A 218 5.15 -21.01 -7.25
C MET A 218 6.41 -20.21 -7.57
N ASN A 219 7.41 -20.87 -8.15
CA ASN A 219 8.74 -20.30 -8.38
C ASN A 219 8.74 -18.93 -9.08
N PRO A 220 7.91 -18.68 -10.12
CA PRO A 220 7.82 -17.37 -10.75
C PRO A 220 7.45 -16.25 -9.78
N THR A 221 6.55 -16.50 -8.82
CA THR A 221 6.14 -15.47 -7.86
C THR A 221 7.20 -15.26 -6.77
N LEU A 222 7.81 -16.35 -6.28
CA LEU A 222 8.88 -16.28 -5.28
C LEU A 222 10.17 -15.60 -5.79
N ARG A 223 10.36 -15.48 -7.11
CA ARG A 223 11.47 -14.73 -7.70
C ARG A 223 11.42 -13.23 -7.43
N ALA A 224 10.27 -12.68 -7.03
CA ALA A 224 10.17 -11.28 -6.60
C ALA A 224 11.05 -11.00 -5.38
N PHE A 225 11.26 -12.01 -4.53
CA PHE A 225 12.18 -11.96 -3.39
C PHE A 225 13.62 -12.20 -3.83
N THR A 226 14.23 -11.16 -4.41
CA THR A 226 15.63 -11.18 -4.83
C THR A 226 16.58 -11.35 -3.64
N THR A 227 17.84 -11.71 -3.92
CA THR A 227 18.88 -11.85 -2.88
C THR A 227 19.03 -10.59 -2.02
N SER A 228 18.93 -9.39 -2.62
CA SER A 228 19.02 -8.12 -1.88
C SER A 228 17.85 -7.97 -0.90
N ILE A 229 16.61 -8.24 -1.35
CA ILE A 229 15.42 -8.22 -0.49
C ILE A 229 15.56 -9.22 0.66
N ARG A 230 15.98 -10.47 0.37
CA ARG A 230 16.20 -11.50 1.40
C ARG A 230 17.26 -11.11 2.43
N ASN A 231 18.32 -10.44 2.01
CA ASN A 231 19.36 -9.95 2.92
C ASN A 231 18.82 -8.82 3.79
N ASN A 232 18.01 -7.92 3.24
CA ASN A 232 17.40 -6.84 4.01
C ASN A 232 16.43 -7.36 5.09
N MET A 233 15.61 -8.36 4.79
CA MET A 233 14.76 -9.04 5.79
C MET A 233 15.54 -9.51 7.02
N ARG A 234 16.82 -9.85 6.85
CA ARG A 234 17.68 -10.33 7.95
C ARG A 234 18.43 -9.21 8.68
N ASN A 235 18.65 -8.08 8.02
CA ASN A 235 19.60 -7.06 8.47
C ASN A 235 18.98 -5.69 8.79
N LYS A 236 17.79 -5.39 8.25
CA LYS A 236 17.04 -4.15 8.51
C LYS A 236 15.79 -4.48 9.35
N PRO A 237 15.32 -3.54 10.19
CA PRO A 237 14.07 -3.75 10.93
C PRO A 237 12.86 -3.65 9.98
N PRO A 238 11.77 -4.41 10.24
CA PRO A 238 10.48 -4.17 9.62
C PRO A 238 9.86 -2.85 10.11
N VAL A 239 8.75 -2.44 9.49
CA VAL A 239 7.95 -1.31 9.99
C VAL A 239 7.28 -1.74 11.29
N ASP A 240 7.43 -0.92 12.33
CA ASP A 240 6.82 -1.16 13.65
C ASP A 240 5.47 -0.42 13.68
N PHE A 241 4.38 -1.12 13.41
CA PHE A 241 3.06 -0.50 13.30
C PHE A 241 2.51 -0.04 14.65
N ASP A 242 2.90 -0.69 15.76
CA ASP A 242 2.53 -0.27 17.11
C ASP A 242 3.12 1.12 17.41
N LYS A 243 4.41 1.32 17.13
CA LYS A 243 5.04 2.65 17.23
C LYS A 243 4.50 3.63 16.21
N PHE A 244 4.31 3.18 14.97
CA PHE A 244 3.76 4.02 13.93
C PHE A 244 2.41 4.61 14.35
N ALA A 245 1.53 3.82 14.97
CA ALA A 245 0.19 4.25 15.37
C ALA A 245 0.16 5.08 16.67
N SER A 246 1.13 4.89 17.58
CA SER A 246 1.18 5.56 18.89
C SER A 246 2.02 6.85 18.91
N GLU A 247 2.88 7.04 17.91
CA GLU A 247 3.74 8.22 17.77
C GLU A 247 3.44 8.96 16.46
N LYS A 248 3.72 10.27 16.40
CA LYS A 248 3.62 11.01 15.12
C LYS A 248 4.62 10.42 14.12
N SER A 249 4.10 9.82 13.06
CA SER A 249 4.85 8.95 12.17
C SER A 249 4.50 9.17 10.71
N ILE A 250 5.48 8.94 9.84
CA ILE A 250 5.28 8.93 8.39
C ILE A 250 5.99 7.73 7.77
N LEU A 251 5.29 7.04 6.90
CA LEU A 251 5.77 5.89 6.14
C LEU A 251 5.75 6.23 4.66
N PHE A 252 6.93 6.30 4.06
CA PHE A 252 7.10 6.39 2.61
C PHE A 252 7.30 4.99 2.03
N ILE A 253 6.52 4.65 1.01
CA ILE A 253 6.60 3.38 0.29
C ILE A 253 6.93 3.69 -1.17
N THR A 254 8.19 3.47 -1.55
CA THR A 254 8.62 3.66 -2.93
C THR A 254 8.52 2.36 -3.71
N THR A 255 7.66 2.32 -4.71
CA THR A 255 7.52 1.22 -5.67
C THR A 255 8.22 1.57 -6.98
N SER A 256 8.32 0.59 -7.90
CA SER A 256 8.88 0.83 -9.23
C SER A 256 7.77 0.86 -10.27
N PRO A 257 7.67 1.88 -11.14
CA PRO A 257 6.62 1.97 -12.15
C PRO A 257 6.74 0.95 -13.29
N VAL A 258 7.89 0.27 -13.39
CA VAL A 258 8.22 -0.64 -14.51
C VAL A 258 8.40 -2.09 -14.08
N LYS A 259 8.74 -2.35 -12.81
CA LYS A 259 9.05 -3.70 -12.33
C LYS A 259 7.80 -4.36 -11.75
N LYS A 260 6.92 -4.89 -12.63
CA LYS A 260 5.66 -5.60 -12.29
C LYS A 260 5.74 -6.55 -11.08
N ALA A 261 6.81 -7.34 -10.98
CA ALA A 261 7.00 -8.28 -9.86
C ALA A 261 7.06 -7.60 -8.47
N LEU A 262 7.49 -6.34 -8.40
CA LEU A 262 7.53 -5.57 -7.15
C LEU A 262 6.18 -4.95 -6.78
N HIS A 263 5.26 -4.78 -7.74
CA HIS A 263 3.90 -4.33 -7.44
C HIS A 263 3.16 -5.38 -6.61
N GLY A 264 3.36 -6.66 -6.93
CA GLY A 264 2.82 -7.75 -6.10
C GLY A 264 3.28 -7.66 -4.64
N LEU A 265 4.58 -7.41 -4.41
CA LEU A 265 5.11 -7.20 -3.05
C LEU A 265 4.52 -5.95 -2.37
N ALA A 266 4.36 -4.85 -3.12
CA ALA A 266 3.74 -3.64 -2.61
C ALA A 266 2.28 -3.86 -2.22
N ASN A 267 1.51 -4.60 -3.02
CA ASN A 267 0.12 -4.94 -2.72
C ASN A 267 -0.01 -5.73 -1.43
N ILE A 268 0.85 -6.75 -1.24
CA ILE A 268 0.84 -7.56 -0.01
C ILE A 268 1.21 -6.67 1.18
N PHE A 269 2.26 -5.85 1.07
CA PHE A 269 2.68 -4.96 2.15
C PHE A 269 1.59 -3.95 2.52
N VAL A 270 0.99 -3.27 1.54
CA VAL A 270 -0.10 -2.31 1.79
C VAL A 270 -1.30 -3.00 2.44
N SER A 271 -1.62 -4.21 2.02
CA SER A 271 -2.72 -4.99 2.61
C SER A 271 -2.43 -5.34 4.07
N GLN A 272 -1.21 -5.83 4.38
CA GLN A 272 -0.79 -6.10 5.76
C GLN A 272 -0.71 -4.82 6.59
N ALA A 273 -0.22 -3.72 6.03
CA ALA A 273 -0.16 -2.43 6.73
C ALA A 273 -1.56 -1.95 7.13
N ILE A 274 -2.54 -2.08 6.24
CA ILE A 274 -3.94 -1.78 6.56
C ILE A 274 -4.43 -2.73 7.66
N SER A 275 -4.25 -4.05 7.52
CA SER A 275 -4.68 -5.02 8.54
C SER A 275 -4.08 -4.75 9.92
N GLU A 276 -2.79 -4.44 10.01
CA GLU A 276 -2.12 -4.12 11.27
C GLU A 276 -2.71 -2.85 11.91
N LEU A 277 -2.95 -1.79 11.13
CA LEU A 277 -3.61 -0.58 11.63
C LEU A 277 -5.04 -0.86 12.09
N PHE A 278 -5.78 -1.76 11.44
CA PHE A 278 -7.10 -2.19 11.88
C PHE A 278 -7.04 -2.92 13.22
N THR A 279 -6.14 -3.89 13.36
CA THR A 279 -5.95 -4.64 14.60
C THR A 279 -5.60 -3.71 15.76
N ILE A 280 -4.67 -2.77 15.56
CA ILE A 280 -4.31 -1.78 16.59
C ILE A 280 -5.51 -0.90 16.96
N ALA A 281 -6.31 -0.49 15.98
CA ALA A 281 -7.52 0.28 16.23
C ALA A 281 -8.58 -0.53 17.02
N ASP A 282 -8.77 -1.82 16.70
CA ASP A 282 -9.72 -2.71 17.37
C ASP A 282 -9.32 -3.03 18.81
N GLU A 283 -8.02 -3.16 19.08
CA GLU A 283 -7.49 -3.40 20.44
C GLU A 283 -7.50 -2.14 21.31
N SER A 284 -7.61 -0.96 20.71
CA SER A 284 -7.69 0.31 21.44
C SER A 284 -9.01 0.45 22.21
N ALA A 285 -8.97 1.15 23.35
CA ALA A 285 -10.17 1.40 24.16
C ALA A 285 -11.25 2.23 23.43
N ALA A 286 -10.85 3.05 22.46
CA ALA A 286 -11.75 3.87 21.65
C ALA A 286 -12.32 3.12 20.43
N GLY A 287 -11.76 1.94 20.10
CA GLY A 287 -12.07 1.22 18.86
C GLY A 287 -11.59 1.93 17.59
N ALA A 288 -10.63 2.86 17.72
CA ALA A 288 -10.05 3.69 16.67
C ALA A 288 -8.59 4.03 17.00
N LEU A 289 -7.77 4.31 15.97
CA LEU A 289 -6.38 4.72 16.16
C LEU A 289 -6.27 5.99 17.04
N GLU A 290 -5.32 6.00 17.98
CA GLU A 290 -5.05 7.16 18.84
C GLU A 290 -4.65 8.40 18.03
N ILE A 291 -3.78 8.19 17.03
CA ILE A 291 -3.43 9.17 16.01
C ILE A 291 -4.05 8.70 14.68
N PRO A 292 -5.00 9.46 14.09
CA PRO A 292 -5.60 9.10 12.81
C PRO A 292 -4.53 8.92 11.73
N THR A 293 -4.75 7.98 10.82
CA THR A 293 -3.79 7.67 9.74
C THR A 293 -4.42 7.95 8.38
N ASP A 294 -3.69 8.67 7.54
CA ASP A 294 -4.07 9.01 6.19
C ASP A 294 -3.18 8.29 5.17
N ILE A 295 -3.81 7.57 4.25
CA ILE A 295 -3.17 6.79 3.18
C ILE A 295 -3.28 7.56 1.87
N ILE A 296 -2.13 7.82 1.25
CA ILE A 296 -1.98 8.61 0.02
C ILE A 296 -1.28 7.76 -1.03
N PHE A 297 -1.92 7.58 -2.18
CA PHE A 297 -1.37 7.00 -3.39
C PHE A 297 -1.15 8.10 -4.42
N ASP A 298 0.10 8.52 -4.65
CA ASP A 298 0.43 9.56 -5.65
C ASP A 298 0.11 9.12 -7.10
N ASP A 299 0.16 7.82 -7.34
CA ASP A 299 -0.39 7.19 -8.55
C ASP A 299 -1.00 5.83 -8.16
N PHE A 300 -2.31 5.80 -7.94
CA PHE A 300 -3.00 4.60 -7.47
C PHE A 300 -2.93 3.44 -8.47
N ALA A 301 -2.89 3.74 -9.78
CA ALA A 301 -2.83 2.72 -10.82
C ALA A 301 -1.50 1.96 -10.87
N THR A 302 -0.43 2.55 -10.34
CA THR A 302 0.91 1.96 -10.34
C THR A 302 1.48 1.75 -8.93
N GLY A 303 0.86 2.33 -7.90
CA GLY A 303 1.28 2.23 -6.51
C GLY A 303 1.02 0.85 -5.93
N ALA A 304 -0.25 0.54 -5.63
CA ALA A 304 -0.68 -0.78 -5.20
C ALA A 304 -2.19 -0.97 -5.43
N LYS A 305 -2.59 -2.19 -5.82
CA LYS A 305 -4.00 -2.61 -5.82
C LYS A 305 -4.34 -3.11 -4.42
N VAL A 306 -5.37 -2.55 -3.81
CA VAL A 306 -5.85 -2.91 -2.47
C VAL A 306 -7.05 -3.84 -2.65
N SER A 307 -6.96 -5.08 -2.16
CA SER A 307 -8.10 -6.00 -2.19
C SER A 307 -9.26 -5.48 -1.35
N ASP A 308 -10.50 -5.70 -1.82
CA ASP A 308 -11.74 -5.34 -1.11
C ASP A 308 -11.77 -3.85 -0.72
N MET A 309 -11.35 -3.00 -1.67
CA MET A 309 -11.24 -1.56 -1.47
C MET A 309 -12.58 -0.89 -1.14
N PRO A 310 -13.71 -1.19 -1.82
CA PRO A 310 -15.01 -0.60 -1.46
C PRO A 310 -15.39 -0.85 0.00
N GLU A 311 -15.22 -2.07 0.47
CA GLU A 311 -15.48 -2.47 1.85
C GLU A 311 -14.57 -1.72 2.81
N LYS A 312 -13.26 -1.73 2.55
CA LYS A 312 -12.25 -1.02 3.35
C LYS A 312 -12.53 0.47 3.45
N LEU A 313 -12.87 1.15 2.35
CA LEU A 313 -13.21 2.57 2.35
C LEU A 313 -14.38 2.90 3.28
N SER A 314 -15.35 1.99 3.39
CA SER A 314 -16.52 2.13 4.27
C SER A 314 -16.14 1.95 5.75
N ILE A 315 -15.37 0.91 6.08
CA ILE A 315 -15.05 0.56 7.48
C ILE A 315 -13.88 1.36 8.08
N CYS A 316 -12.91 1.82 7.27
CA CYS A 316 -11.72 2.57 7.71
C CYS A 316 -12.09 3.82 8.52
N ARG A 317 -13.19 4.49 8.16
CA ARG A 317 -13.64 5.72 8.82
C ARG A 317 -13.79 5.54 10.33
N ALA A 318 -14.42 4.44 10.75
CA ALA A 318 -14.66 4.16 12.16
C ALA A 318 -13.37 3.88 12.93
N LYS A 319 -12.28 3.52 12.23
CA LYS A 319 -10.97 3.21 12.79
C LYS A 319 -10.00 4.39 12.80
N GLY A 320 -10.43 5.56 12.33
CA GLY A 320 -9.56 6.73 12.20
C GLY A 320 -8.60 6.63 11.00
N ILE A 321 -8.81 5.68 10.09
CA ILE A 321 -8.05 5.50 8.85
C ILE A 321 -8.80 6.19 7.71
N ALA A 322 -8.10 6.90 6.83
CA ALA A 322 -8.70 7.48 5.64
C ALA A 322 -7.80 7.34 4.40
N PHE A 323 -8.43 7.21 3.24
CA PHE A 323 -7.76 7.28 1.95
C PHE A 323 -7.79 8.72 1.45
N SER A 324 -6.99 9.57 2.11
CA SER A 324 -6.95 11.00 1.86
C SER A 324 -6.38 11.38 0.51
N GLY A 325 -5.75 10.46 -0.24
CA GLY A 325 -5.31 10.78 -1.59
C GLY A 325 -5.29 9.57 -2.51
N ILE A 326 -6.37 9.36 -3.26
CA ILE A 326 -6.39 8.38 -4.35
C ILE A 326 -6.15 9.15 -5.65
N LEU A 327 -4.90 9.22 -6.12
CA LEU A 327 -4.58 9.97 -7.34
C LEU A 327 -4.64 9.06 -8.57
N LEU A 328 -5.41 9.48 -9.58
CA LEU A 328 -5.59 8.80 -10.85
C LEU A 328 -5.37 9.76 -12.03
N GLN A 329 -4.99 9.18 -13.17
CA GLN A 329 -4.93 9.91 -14.44
C GLN A 329 -6.32 10.04 -15.08
N SER A 330 -7.17 9.03 -14.90
CA SER A 330 -8.57 9.00 -15.33
C SER A 330 -9.35 7.95 -14.55
N GLU A 331 -10.68 8.08 -14.49
CA GLU A 331 -11.55 7.07 -13.88
C GLU A 331 -11.47 5.71 -14.60
N SER A 332 -11.10 5.71 -15.89
CA SER A 332 -10.88 4.48 -16.64
C SER A 332 -9.76 3.60 -16.06
N GLN A 333 -8.79 4.17 -15.36
CA GLN A 333 -7.78 3.37 -14.65
C GLN A 333 -8.40 2.58 -13.49
N LEU A 334 -9.31 3.20 -12.75
CA LEU A 334 -10.03 2.53 -11.66
C LEU A 334 -10.89 1.38 -12.20
N LYS A 335 -11.64 1.64 -13.28
CA LYS A 335 -12.44 0.61 -13.97
C LYS A 335 -11.58 -0.56 -14.46
N ARG A 336 -10.33 -0.31 -14.86
CA ARG A 336 -9.42 -1.38 -15.28
C ARG A 336 -8.93 -2.23 -14.10
N MET A 337 -8.72 -1.62 -12.94
CA MET A 337 -8.18 -2.30 -11.76
C MET A 337 -9.23 -3.16 -11.04
N TYR A 338 -10.45 -2.63 -10.89
CA TYR A 338 -11.51 -3.19 -10.04
C TYR A 338 -12.77 -3.59 -10.83
N GLY A 339 -12.79 -3.38 -12.14
CA GLY A 339 -14.00 -3.52 -12.94
C GLY A 339 -14.92 -2.31 -12.80
N GLU A 340 -16.02 -2.30 -13.55
CA GLU A 340 -16.90 -1.13 -13.64
C GLU A 340 -17.70 -0.88 -12.36
N TYR A 341 -18.21 -1.95 -11.73
CA TYR A 341 -19.06 -1.85 -10.55
C TYR A 341 -18.30 -1.33 -9.32
N GLU A 342 -17.20 -2.00 -8.93
CA GLU A 342 -16.39 -1.58 -7.78
C GLU A 342 -15.75 -0.19 -7.99
N ALA A 343 -15.40 0.18 -9.23
CA ALA A 343 -14.90 1.52 -9.51
C ALA A 343 -15.91 2.61 -9.20
N ILE A 344 -17.21 2.37 -9.44
CA ILE A 344 -18.28 3.29 -9.07
C ILE A 344 -18.38 3.38 -7.55
N GLU A 345 -18.36 2.25 -6.86
CA GLU A 345 -18.44 2.22 -5.39
C GLU A 345 -17.27 2.97 -4.73
N ILE A 346 -16.04 2.78 -5.22
CA ILE A 346 -14.85 3.50 -4.73
C ILE A 346 -15.03 5.02 -4.89
N ILE A 347 -15.54 5.48 -6.04
CA ILE A 347 -15.81 6.91 -6.28
C ILE A 347 -16.86 7.42 -5.30
N ASP A 348 -17.94 6.65 -5.07
CA ASP A 348 -19.06 7.04 -4.22
C ASP A 348 -18.70 7.06 -2.73
N GLN A 349 -17.69 6.29 -2.29
CA GLN A 349 -17.16 6.32 -0.93
C GLN A 349 -16.23 7.51 -0.65
N CYS A 350 -15.89 8.32 -1.66
CA CYS A 350 -15.09 9.53 -1.50
C CYS A 350 -16.00 10.76 -1.36
N ASP A 351 -16.06 11.36 -0.16
CA ASP A 351 -16.87 12.57 0.04
C ASP A 351 -16.30 13.80 -0.69
N SER A 352 -15.02 13.74 -1.09
CA SER A 352 -14.36 14.76 -1.88
C SER A 352 -13.78 14.19 -3.18
N TYR A 353 -14.01 14.89 -4.30
CA TYR A 353 -13.47 14.56 -5.60
C TYR A 353 -12.92 15.82 -6.27
N VAL A 354 -11.68 15.75 -6.78
CA VAL A 354 -11.01 16.89 -7.44
C VAL A 354 -10.58 16.52 -8.85
N PHE A 355 -11.10 17.24 -9.84
CA PHE A 355 -10.71 17.10 -11.24
C PHE A 355 -9.67 18.17 -11.62
N PHE A 356 -8.52 17.74 -12.12
CA PHE A 356 -7.39 18.59 -12.52
C PHE A 356 -7.33 18.86 -14.04
N GLY A 357 -8.34 18.43 -14.78
CA GLY A 357 -8.37 18.43 -16.23
C GLY A 357 -7.83 17.13 -16.84
N GLY A 358 -8.28 16.81 -18.05
CA GLY A 358 -7.85 15.64 -18.79
C GLY A 358 -8.62 15.45 -20.09
N ASN A 359 -8.11 14.58 -20.96
CA ASN A 359 -8.67 14.31 -22.28
C ASN A 359 -9.64 13.11 -22.31
N ASN A 360 -9.98 12.53 -21.14
CA ASN A 360 -10.86 11.38 -21.08
C ASN A 360 -12.33 11.83 -21.28
N TYR A 361 -12.90 11.46 -22.42
CA TYR A 361 -14.25 11.87 -22.82
C TYR A 361 -15.32 11.38 -21.85
N GLU A 362 -15.23 10.13 -21.36
CA GLU A 362 -16.25 9.56 -20.48
C GLU A 362 -16.23 10.21 -19.09
N THR A 363 -15.04 10.44 -18.52
CA THR A 363 -14.90 11.24 -17.30
C THR A 363 -15.46 12.64 -17.51
N ALA A 364 -15.10 13.32 -18.60
CA ALA A 364 -15.60 14.67 -18.87
C ALA A 364 -17.13 14.72 -19.02
N LYS A 365 -17.73 13.72 -19.68
CA LYS A 365 -19.18 13.55 -19.83
C LYS A 365 -19.87 13.33 -18.48
N ALA A 366 -19.31 12.47 -17.63
CA ALA A 366 -19.83 12.26 -16.29
C ALA A 366 -19.83 13.55 -15.47
N LEU A 367 -18.73 14.32 -15.52
CA LEU A 367 -18.61 15.59 -14.80
C LEU A 367 -19.53 16.68 -15.36
N SER A 368 -19.66 16.77 -16.68
CA SER A 368 -20.60 17.69 -17.35
C SER A 368 -22.03 17.46 -16.89
N LEU A 369 -22.46 16.19 -16.79
CA LEU A 369 -23.78 15.82 -16.24
C LEU A 369 -23.90 16.14 -14.75
N LYS A 370 -22.87 15.80 -13.94
CA LYS A 370 -22.87 16.10 -12.48
C LYS A 370 -22.93 17.60 -12.18
N MET A 371 -22.32 18.44 -13.01
CA MET A 371 -22.28 19.89 -12.83
C MET A 371 -23.42 20.62 -13.55
N ASN A 372 -24.09 19.95 -14.49
CA ASN A 372 -25.03 20.57 -15.42
C ASN A 372 -24.40 21.73 -16.22
N VAL A 373 -23.20 21.49 -16.77
CA VAL A 373 -22.49 22.42 -17.66
C VAL A 373 -22.22 21.77 -19.02
N PRO A 374 -22.06 22.55 -20.09
CA PRO A 374 -21.64 22.03 -21.39
C PRO A 374 -20.35 21.19 -21.32
N LEU A 375 -20.28 20.13 -22.14
CA LEU A 375 -19.15 19.20 -22.14
C LEU A 375 -17.81 19.87 -22.50
N ASP A 376 -17.87 20.87 -23.36
CA ASP A 376 -16.72 21.66 -23.78
C ASP A 376 -16.12 22.48 -22.62
N GLU A 377 -16.91 22.92 -21.64
CA GLU A 377 -16.36 23.56 -20.43
C GLU A 377 -15.46 22.62 -19.61
N ILE A 378 -15.76 21.32 -19.61
CA ILE A 378 -14.95 20.32 -18.92
C ILE A 378 -13.73 19.92 -19.77
N LEU A 379 -13.93 19.67 -21.07
CA LEU A 379 -12.85 19.27 -21.98
C LEU A 379 -11.83 20.39 -22.20
N TYR A 380 -12.27 21.64 -22.19
CA TYR A 380 -11.41 22.82 -22.35
C TYR A 380 -11.07 23.50 -21.01
N LEU A 381 -11.21 22.78 -19.89
CA LEU A 381 -10.80 23.29 -18.59
C LEU A 381 -9.34 23.78 -18.64
N PRO A 382 -9.06 25.08 -18.41
CA PRO A 382 -7.72 25.62 -18.58
C PRO A 382 -6.70 24.95 -17.66
N VAL A 383 -5.46 24.81 -18.13
CA VAL A 383 -4.36 24.31 -17.30
C VAL A 383 -4.20 25.19 -16.06
N GLY A 384 -4.13 24.57 -14.88
CA GLY A 384 -4.06 25.28 -13.60
C GLY A 384 -5.43 25.46 -12.92
N ARG A 385 -6.54 25.21 -13.61
CA ARG A 385 -7.87 25.13 -13.01
C ARG A 385 -8.15 23.73 -12.47
N THR A 386 -9.02 23.67 -11.48
CA THR A 386 -9.56 22.43 -10.92
C THR A 386 -11.07 22.56 -10.73
N ILE A 387 -11.75 21.42 -10.65
CA ILE A 387 -13.15 21.35 -10.26
C ILE A 387 -13.22 20.52 -9.00
N VAL A 388 -13.79 21.08 -7.94
CA VAL A 388 -13.92 20.42 -6.64
C VAL A 388 -15.38 20.05 -6.43
N PHE A 389 -15.61 18.77 -6.16
CA PHE A 389 -16.88 18.24 -5.70
C PHE A 389 -16.70 17.82 -4.24
N ARG A 390 -17.65 18.22 -3.40
CA ARG A 390 -17.68 17.85 -2.00
C ARG A 390 -19.12 17.57 -1.59
N ARG A 391 -19.35 16.44 -0.92
CA ARG A 391 -20.71 16.02 -0.56
C ARG A 391 -21.43 17.11 0.24
N GLY A 392 -22.68 17.38 -0.14
CA GLY A 392 -23.52 18.40 0.51
C GLY A 392 -23.30 19.83 -0.01
N GLN A 393 -22.47 20.02 -1.05
CA GLN A 393 -22.18 21.34 -1.63
C GLN A 393 -22.30 21.32 -3.16
N LYS A 394 -22.47 22.50 -3.76
CA LYS A 394 -22.41 22.64 -5.22
C LYS A 394 -20.96 22.50 -5.70
N PRO A 395 -20.71 21.92 -6.89
CA PRO A 395 -19.37 21.88 -7.46
C PRO A 395 -18.76 23.28 -7.60
N VAL A 396 -17.47 23.41 -7.32
CA VAL A 396 -16.74 24.69 -7.34
C VAL A 396 -15.65 24.63 -8.38
N PHE A 397 -15.63 25.60 -9.30
CA PHE A 397 -14.46 25.86 -10.14
C PHE A 397 -13.41 26.61 -9.32
N SER A 398 -12.25 26.00 -9.15
CA SER A 398 -11.13 26.53 -8.37
C SER A 398 -9.87 26.63 -9.24
N THR A 399 -8.80 27.13 -8.64
CA THR A 399 -7.43 26.95 -9.13
C THR A 399 -6.70 25.91 -8.29
N ARG A 400 -5.65 25.31 -8.88
CA ARG A 400 -4.72 24.43 -8.17
C ARG A 400 -4.09 25.18 -7.01
N TYR A 401 -3.93 24.49 -5.89
CA TYR A 401 -3.20 25.06 -4.77
C TYR A 401 -1.74 25.30 -5.16
N ASP A 402 -1.27 26.53 -5.02
CA ASP A 402 0.10 26.90 -5.34
C ASP A 402 0.98 26.85 -4.09
N ILE A 403 1.54 25.67 -3.82
CA ILE A 403 2.41 25.43 -2.67
C ILE A 403 3.64 26.34 -2.64
N PHE A 404 4.11 26.86 -3.78
CA PHE A 404 5.30 27.71 -3.81
C PHE A 404 5.05 29.11 -3.26
N HIS A 405 3.79 29.56 -3.21
CA HIS A 405 3.40 30.82 -2.61
C HIS A 405 2.99 30.68 -1.13
N ASP A 406 2.97 29.46 -0.59
CA ASP A 406 2.70 29.25 0.84
C ASP A 406 3.92 29.65 1.70
N GLU A 407 3.70 30.58 2.64
CA GLU A 407 4.77 31.12 3.49
C GLU A 407 5.46 30.05 4.35
N PHE A 408 4.69 29.06 4.81
CA PHE A 408 5.21 27.98 5.64
C PHE A 408 6.12 27.06 4.82
N TYR A 409 5.69 26.71 3.60
CA TYR A 409 6.50 25.96 2.65
C TYR A 409 7.81 26.66 2.33
N GLN A 410 7.78 27.96 2.00
CA GLN A 410 8.97 28.74 1.71
C GLN A 410 9.95 28.74 2.89
N ARG A 411 9.45 28.96 4.11
CA ARG A 411 10.27 29.00 5.33
C ARG A 411 10.96 27.66 5.62
N ILE A 412 10.24 26.55 5.53
CA ILE A 412 10.78 25.21 5.84
C ILE A 412 11.73 24.73 4.74
N THR A 413 11.44 25.01 3.48
CA THR A 413 12.30 24.57 2.38
C THR A 413 13.58 25.41 2.28
N GLN A 414 13.53 26.72 2.50
CA GLN A 414 14.71 27.61 2.50
C GLN A 414 15.67 27.32 3.65
N SER A 415 15.15 27.01 4.84
CA SER A 415 15.98 26.65 6.00
C SER A 415 16.76 25.35 5.80
N HIS A 416 16.26 24.43 4.99
CA HIS A 416 16.91 23.15 4.69
C HIS A 416 17.82 23.21 3.44
N THR A 417 17.53 24.04 2.43
CA THR A 417 18.43 24.24 1.29
C THR A 417 19.69 25.02 1.67
N GLY A 418 19.60 25.96 2.63
CA GLY A 418 20.75 26.71 3.15
C GLY A 418 21.82 25.84 3.85
N GLN A 419 21.54 24.58 4.18
CA GLN A 419 22.52 23.63 4.72
C GLN A 419 23.24 22.79 3.66
N LYS A 420 22.74 22.73 2.41
CA LYS A 420 23.37 21.96 1.31
C LYS A 420 24.36 22.78 0.46
N ASP A 421 24.27 24.12 0.49
CA ASP A 421 25.12 24.97 -0.35
C ASP A 421 26.61 24.99 0.06
N ASP A 422 26.96 24.53 1.27
CA ASP A 422 28.36 24.43 1.70
C ASP A 422 29.12 23.20 1.11
N GLN A 423 28.42 22.29 0.41
CA GLN A 423 29.05 21.14 -0.27
C GLN A 423 28.97 21.19 -1.80
N TRP A 424 28.22 22.12 -2.39
CA TRP A 424 28.06 22.21 -3.86
C TRP A 424 28.94 23.28 -4.53
N SER A 425 29.70 24.07 -3.76
CA SER A 425 30.56 25.14 -4.27
C SER A 425 31.90 24.69 -4.86
N LYS A 426 32.20 23.38 -4.95
CA LYS A 426 33.53 22.91 -5.39
C LYS A 426 33.67 22.35 -6.79
N ASP A 427 32.59 22.18 -7.55
CA ASP A 427 32.72 21.81 -8.97
C ASP A 427 31.71 22.58 -9.82
N ARG A 428 32.15 23.72 -10.36
CA ARG A 428 31.62 24.36 -11.57
C ARG A 428 32.71 24.48 -12.59
#